data_AF-A0A938FTP5-F1
#
_entry.id   AF-A0A938FTP5-F1
#
_cell.length_a   1.000
_cell.length_b   1.000
_cell.length_c   1.000
_cell.angle_alpha   90.00
_cell.angle_beta   90.00
_cell.angle_gamma   90.00
#
_symmetry.space_group_name_H-M   'P 1'
#
loop_
_entity.id
_entity.type
_entity.pdbx_description
1 polymer ?
#
loop_
_entity_poly.entity_id
_entity_poly.type
_entity_poly.pdbx_seq_one_letter_code
_entity_poly.pdbx_strand_id
1 'polypeptide(L)'
;MCLSFRHRNPLHCILPPHVLTEVAKGSDAAALAALRTLNLDMTFRAMRSLPQAPAAPAIGTAAVAGQPNRTVHSANNAETLPGVVKRTEGQPDTGDVAVDEAYKGLGATYALFFEAYGRDSIDDEGMPLLATVHYGNQYNNAFWNGQQMVFGDGDGELFNRFTIAIDVIGHELTHGVVEDEGPLYYVTQSGALNESLADVFGSLVKKQTLNQKADQADWLVGQGLFTANVN
;
A
#
# COMPACT_ATOMS: atom_id res chain seq x y z
N MET A 1 -15.11 -27.30 -16.29
CA MET A 1 -14.26 -27.02 -15.12
C MET A 1 -13.04 -26.26 -15.62
N CYS A 2 -13.13 -24.93 -15.70
CA CYS A 2 -11.96 -24.10 -15.99
C CYS A 2 -11.21 -23.94 -14.67
N LEU A 3 -9.99 -24.48 -14.60
CA LEU A 3 -9.06 -24.16 -13.54
C LEU A 3 -8.71 -22.68 -13.69
N SER A 4 -9.36 -21.82 -12.90
CA SER A 4 -8.95 -20.43 -12.74
C SER A 4 -7.60 -20.46 -12.02
N PHE A 5 -6.52 -20.38 -12.79
CA PHE A 5 -5.22 -20.04 -12.23
C PHE A 5 -5.29 -18.57 -11.82
N ARG A 6 -5.73 -18.29 -10.58
CA ARG A 6 -5.61 -16.95 -9.96
C ARG A 6 -4.12 -16.63 -9.86
N HIS A 7 -3.58 -15.94 -10.85
CA HIS A 7 -2.19 -15.51 -10.87
C HIS A 7 -2.07 -14.25 -10.02
N ARG A 8 -1.78 -14.44 -8.72
CA ARG A 8 -1.53 -13.35 -7.77
C ARG A 8 -0.13 -12.80 -8.04
N ASN A 9 -0.03 -11.53 -8.39
CA ASN A 9 1.22 -10.88 -8.80
C ASN A 9 1.54 -9.73 -7.84
N PRO A 10 2.01 -10.03 -6.64
CA PRO A 10 1.42 -9.35 -5.51
C PRO A 10 2.25 -8.19 -4.96
N LEU A 11 3.36 -7.85 -5.61
CA LEU A 11 4.19 -6.74 -5.17
C LEU A 11 3.96 -5.58 -6.13
N HIS A 12 3.43 -4.49 -5.63
CA HIS A 12 3.27 -3.22 -6.35
C HIS A 12 3.91 -2.14 -5.50
N CYS A 13 4.72 -1.26 -6.08
CA CYS A 13 5.46 -0.28 -5.29
C CYS A 13 5.18 1.10 -5.84
N ILE A 14 4.73 2.03 -5.00
CA ILE A 14 4.37 3.39 -5.41
C ILE A 14 5.53 4.13 -6.09
N LEU A 15 6.77 3.99 -5.59
CA LEU A 15 7.91 4.58 -6.28
C LEU A 15 8.41 3.69 -7.41
N PRO A 16 8.40 4.17 -8.67
CA PRO A 16 8.93 3.42 -9.79
C PRO A 16 10.48 3.42 -9.75
N PRO A 17 11.14 2.34 -10.24
CA PRO A 17 12.60 2.21 -10.12
C PRO A 17 13.40 3.32 -10.76
N HIS A 18 12.88 3.94 -11.83
CA HIS A 18 13.59 5.01 -12.53
C HIS A 18 13.74 6.26 -11.67
N VAL A 19 12.77 6.61 -10.82
CA VAL A 19 12.87 7.75 -9.90
C VAL A 19 14.01 7.52 -8.91
N LEU A 20 14.03 6.34 -8.27
CA LEU A 20 15.11 6.00 -7.34
C LEU A 20 16.47 5.89 -8.05
N THR A 21 16.50 5.45 -9.31
CA THR A 21 17.73 5.37 -10.11
C THR A 21 18.29 6.76 -10.41
N GLU A 22 17.43 7.75 -10.68
CA GLU A 22 17.88 9.14 -10.87
C GLU A 22 18.43 9.73 -9.56
N VAL A 23 17.75 9.53 -8.43
CA VAL A 23 18.24 9.99 -7.11
C VAL A 23 19.58 9.33 -6.76
N ALA A 24 19.73 8.04 -7.06
CA ALA A 24 20.95 7.26 -6.81
C ALA A 24 22.18 7.74 -7.59
N LYS A 25 22.04 8.61 -8.60
CA LYS A 25 23.18 9.22 -9.32
C LYS A 25 23.91 10.29 -8.48
N GLY A 26 23.28 10.78 -7.43
CA GLY A 26 23.90 11.68 -6.47
C GLY A 26 24.99 10.98 -5.63
N SER A 27 25.53 11.72 -4.65
CA SER A 27 26.54 11.20 -3.72
C SER A 27 26.25 11.54 -2.26
N ASP A 28 25.03 11.99 -1.97
CA ASP A 28 24.58 12.39 -0.65
C ASP A 28 23.84 11.26 0.09
N ALA A 29 23.30 11.56 1.26
CA ALA A 29 22.54 10.60 2.06
C ALA A 29 21.28 10.09 1.35
N ALA A 30 20.62 10.95 0.56
CA ALA A 30 19.44 10.60 -0.22
C ALA A 30 19.78 9.60 -1.33
N ALA A 31 20.90 9.77 -2.03
CA ALA A 31 21.40 8.79 -2.99
C ALA A 31 21.66 7.42 -2.34
N LEU A 32 22.22 7.40 -1.13
CA LEU A 32 22.46 6.16 -0.38
C LEU A 32 21.15 5.47 0.04
N ALA A 33 20.14 6.23 0.46
CA ALA A 33 18.81 5.72 0.81
C ALA A 33 18.06 5.18 -0.42
N ALA A 34 18.14 5.88 -1.55
CA ALA A 34 17.58 5.42 -2.81
C ALA A 34 18.23 4.12 -3.30
N LEU A 35 19.56 3.99 -3.20
CA LEU A 35 20.27 2.75 -3.53
C LEU A 35 19.86 1.56 -2.65
N ARG A 36 19.69 1.78 -1.33
CA ARG A 36 19.19 0.73 -0.42
C ARG A 36 17.78 0.30 -0.80
N THR A 37 16.90 1.27 -1.03
CA THR A 37 15.51 1.02 -1.46
C THR A 37 15.47 0.24 -2.77
N LEU A 38 16.26 0.63 -3.77
CA LEU A 38 16.38 -0.09 -5.04
C LEU A 38 16.78 -1.56 -4.86
N ASN A 39 17.77 -1.84 -4.02
CA ASN A 39 18.24 -3.21 -3.80
C ASN A 39 17.16 -4.10 -3.15
N LEU A 40 16.40 -3.55 -2.20
CA LEU A 40 15.27 -4.23 -1.59
C LEU A 40 14.16 -4.46 -2.62
N ASP A 41 13.79 -3.43 -3.38
CA ASP A 41 12.76 -3.49 -4.40
C ASP A 41 13.09 -4.48 -5.53
N MET A 42 14.36 -4.59 -5.91
CA MET A 42 14.80 -5.60 -6.89
C MET A 42 14.54 -7.02 -6.39
N THR A 43 14.74 -7.26 -5.09
CA THR A 43 14.43 -8.55 -4.47
C THR A 43 12.93 -8.84 -4.53
N PHE A 44 12.09 -7.84 -4.22
CA PHE A 44 10.63 -7.94 -4.35
C PHE A 44 10.20 -8.20 -5.80
N ARG A 45 10.75 -7.47 -6.76
CA ARG A 45 10.44 -7.63 -8.19
C ARG A 45 10.89 -8.99 -8.73
N ALA A 46 12.01 -9.52 -8.25
CA ALA A 46 12.43 -10.88 -8.56
C ALA A 46 11.42 -11.90 -7.99
N MET A 47 10.95 -11.72 -6.76
CA MET A 47 9.94 -12.59 -6.15
C MET A 47 8.58 -12.55 -6.87
N ARG A 48 8.22 -11.46 -7.58
CA ARG A 48 7.02 -11.40 -8.44
C ARG A 48 7.04 -12.47 -9.55
N SER A 49 8.22 -12.82 -10.05
CA SER A 49 8.35 -13.82 -11.13
C SER A 49 8.12 -15.26 -10.67
N LEU A 50 8.02 -15.48 -9.35
CA LEU A 50 7.81 -16.80 -8.76
C LEU A 50 6.32 -17.04 -8.48
N PRO A 51 5.82 -18.28 -8.67
CA PRO A 51 4.47 -18.63 -8.25
C PRO A 51 4.30 -18.40 -6.74
N GLN A 52 3.40 -17.51 -6.36
CA GLN A 52 3.06 -17.31 -4.96
C GLN A 52 2.12 -18.40 -4.46
N ALA A 53 2.41 -18.94 -3.27
CA ALA A 53 1.47 -19.81 -2.58
C ALA A 53 0.18 -19.02 -2.27
N PRO A 54 -1.01 -19.66 -2.33
CA PRO A 54 -2.23 -19.01 -1.90
C PRO A 54 -2.04 -18.49 -0.46
N ALA A 55 -2.52 -17.27 -0.20
CA ALA A 55 -2.51 -16.72 1.15
C ALA A 55 -3.18 -17.72 2.09
N ALA A 56 -2.54 -18.05 3.21
CA ALA A 56 -3.16 -18.88 4.23
C ALA A 56 -4.44 -18.17 4.72
N PRO A 57 -5.55 -18.89 4.93
CA PRO A 57 -6.75 -18.28 5.49
C PRO A 57 -6.37 -17.63 6.83
N ALA A 58 -6.62 -16.33 6.94
CA ALA A 58 -6.37 -15.60 8.16
C ALA A 58 -7.21 -16.22 9.29
N ILE A 59 -6.55 -16.72 10.35
CA ILE A 59 -7.24 -17.18 11.56
C ILE A 59 -7.66 -15.92 12.33
N GLY A 60 -8.86 -15.42 12.02
CA GLY A 60 -9.50 -14.29 12.68
C GLY A 60 -10.93 -14.65 13.10
N THR A 61 -11.50 -13.84 13.97
CA THR A 61 -12.96 -13.84 14.23
C THR A 61 -13.72 -13.72 12.91
N ALA A 62 -14.83 -14.44 12.76
CA ALA A 62 -15.63 -14.44 11.53
C ALA A 62 -15.89 -12.99 11.04
N ALA A 63 -15.57 -12.72 9.77
CA ALA A 63 -15.79 -11.42 9.16
C ALA A 63 -17.29 -11.06 9.26
N VAL A 64 -17.57 -9.82 9.67
CA VAL A 64 -18.93 -9.27 9.67
C VAL A 64 -18.98 -8.28 8.51
N ALA A 65 -19.81 -8.57 7.51
CA ALA A 65 -19.92 -7.72 6.33
C ALA A 65 -20.22 -6.26 6.71
N GLY A 66 -19.49 -5.34 6.09
CA GLY A 66 -19.54 -3.91 6.39
C GLY A 66 -18.72 -3.47 7.60
N GLN A 67 -17.97 -4.37 8.23
CA GLN A 67 -17.02 -4.03 9.29
C GLN A 67 -15.60 -4.47 8.89
N PRO A 68 -14.65 -3.54 8.75
CA PRO A 68 -13.27 -3.91 8.48
C PRO A 68 -12.68 -4.66 9.67
N ASN A 69 -11.73 -5.55 9.40
CA ASN A 69 -10.90 -6.19 10.41
C ASN A 69 -9.44 -5.80 10.17
N ARG A 70 -8.95 -4.78 10.86
CA ARG A 70 -7.60 -4.22 10.65
C ARG A 70 -6.62 -4.69 11.70
N THR A 71 -5.39 -4.96 11.28
CA THR A 71 -4.26 -5.10 12.19
C THR A 71 -3.04 -4.37 11.62
N VAL A 72 -2.47 -3.46 12.42
CA VAL A 72 -1.24 -2.73 12.09
C VAL A 72 -0.10 -3.24 12.97
N HIS A 73 0.97 -3.65 12.33
CA HIS A 73 2.23 -4.06 12.92
C HIS A 73 3.30 -2.98 12.73
N SER A 74 4.40 -3.09 13.48
CA SER A 74 5.64 -2.37 13.25
C SER A 74 6.78 -3.35 13.06
N ALA A 75 7.59 -3.15 12.02
CA ALA A 75 8.83 -3.90 11.83
C ALA A 75 9.97 -3.38 12.73
N ASN A 76 9.76 -2.28 13.48
CA ASN A 76 10.77 -1.62 14.32
C ASN A 76 12.09 -1.38 13.57
N ASN A 77 12.01 -0.87 12.34
CA ASN A 77 13.11 -0.61 11.41
C ASN A 77 13.89 -1.86 10.95
N ALA A 78 13.37 -3.06 11.22
CA ALA A 78 13.82 -4.29 10.58
C ALA A 78 13.09 -4.52 9.24
N GLU A 79 13.55 -5.51 8.49
CA GLU A 79 12.97 -5.93 7.20
C GLU A 79 12.11 -7.20 7.33
N THR A 80 11.73 -7.58 8.56
CA THR A 80 10.93 -8.78 8.88
C THR A 80 9.44 -8.43 9.00
N LEU A 81 8.59 -9.18 8.31
CA LEU A 81 7.12 -9.06 8.34
C LEU A 81 6.48 -10.28 9.05
N PRO A 82 5.36 -10.19 9.83
CA PRO A 82 4.67 -9.08 10.44
C PRO A 82 5.42 -7.87 10.98
N GLY A 83 6.47 -8.21 11.73
CA GLY A 83 6.83 -7.41 12.89
C GLY A 83 5.80 -7.57 14.04
N VAL A 84 5.84 -6.62 14.97
CA VAL A 84 5.09 -6.65 16.24
C VAL A 84 3.75 -5.94 16.09
N VAL A 85 2.65 -6.56 16.53
CA VAL A 85 1.32 -5.94 16.55
C VAL A 85 1.35 -4.65 17.38
N LYS A 86 0.86 -3.55 16.81
CA LYS A 86 0.75 -2.24 17.46
C LYS A 86 -0.69 -1.82 17.68
N ARG A 87 -1.58 -2.17 16.75
CA ARG A 87 -3.01 -1.81 16.81
C ARG A 87 -3.88 -2.85 16.12
N THR A 88 -4.96 -3.26 16.76
CA THR A 88 -5.99 -4.14 16.18
C THR A 88 -7.33 -3.43 16.08
N GLU A 89 -8.29 -4.06 15.39
CA GLU A 89 -9.64 -3.53 15.22
C GLU A 89 -10.27 -3.08 16.56
N GLY A 90 -10.89 -1.90 16.54
CA GLY A 90 -11.56 -1.29 17.69
C GLY A 90 -10.65 -0.65 18.74
N GLN A 91 -9.32 -0.77 18.63
CA GLN A 91 -8.41 -0.12 19.58
C GLN A 91 -8.25 1.39 19.32
N PRO A 92 -8.08 2.21 20.39
CA PRO A 92 -7.84 3.64 20.26
C PRO A 92 -6.49 3.94 19.60
N ASP A 93 -6.25 5.22 19.29
CA ASP A 93 -5.00 5.70 18.73
C ASP A 93 -3.81 5.38 19.65
N THR A 94 -2.70 5.00 19.04
CA THR A 94 -1.50 4.51 19.75
C THR A 94 -0.55 5.63 20.14
N GLY A 95 -0.68 6.80 19.50
CA GLY A 95 0.26 7.92 19.63
C GLY A 95 1.45 7.82 18.67
N ASP A 96 1.56 6.72 17.93
CA ASP A 96 2.47 6.56 16.80
C ASP A 96 1.73 6.97 15.52
N VAL A 97 2.17 8.08 14.94
CA VAL A 97 1.49 8.67 13.78
C VAL A 97 1.45 7.74 12.58
N ALA A 98 2.48 6.93 12.34
CA ALA A 98 2.51 6.01 11.21
C ALA A 98 1.50 4.88 11.40
N VAL A 99 1.43 4.34 12.62
CA VAL A 99 0.44 3.30 12.99
C VAL A 99 -0.98 3.83 12.84
N ASP A 100 -1.24 5.02 13.34
CA ASP A 100 -2.58 5.61 13.36
C ASP A 100 -3.04 6.03 11.96
N GLU A 101 -2.13 6.55 11.12
CA GLU A 101 -2.40 6.84 9.71
C GLU A 101 -2.65 5.58 8.89
N ALA A 102 -1.83 4.54 9.04
CA ALA A 102 -2.03 3.26 8.36
C ALA A 102 -3.39 2.65 8.73
N TYR A 103 -3.74 2.65 10.02
CA TYR A 103 -5.02 2.14 10.51
C TYR A 103 -6.22 2.90 9.92
N LYS A 104 -6.10 4.24 9.82
CA LYS A 104 -7.10 5.10 9.19
C LYS A 104 -7.22 4.84 7.69
N GLY A 105 -6.10 4.77 6.97
CA GLY A 105 -6.07 4.55 5.53
C GLY A 105 -6.64 3.20 5.09
N LEU A 106 -6.32 2.13 5.83
CA LEU A 106 -6.95 0.81 5.64
C LEU A 106 -8.48 0.91 5.77
N GLY A 107 -8.97 1.57 6.82
CA GLY A 107 -10.41 1.71 7.06
C GLY A 107 -11.11 2.56 6.02
N ALA A 108 -10.50 3.66 5.60
CA ALA A 108 -11.05 4.54 4.57
C ALA A 108 -11.14 3.84 3.21
N THR A 109 -10.15 3.04 2.87
CA THR A 109 -10.15 2.25 1.63
C THR A 109 -11.26 1.20 1.66
N TYR A 110 -11.39 0.46 2.77
CA TYR A 110 -12.51 -0.46 2.97
C TYR A 110 -13.86 0.25 2.81
N ALA A 111 -14.03 1.41 3.45
CA ALA A 111 -15.28 2.17 3.41
C ALA A 111 -15.63 2.61 1.98
N LEU A 112 -14.66 3.03 1.15
CA LEU A 112 -14.93 3.33 -0.26
C LEU A 112 -15.49 2.10 -0.99
N PHE A 113 -14.80 0.96 -0.90
CA PHE A 113 -15.20 -0.25 -1.61
C PHE A 113 -16.57 -0.77 -1.15
N PHE A 114 -16.81 -0.76 0.15
CA PHE A 114 -18.08 -1.22 0.70
C PHE A 114 -19.24 -0.26 0.43
N GLU A 115 -19.10 1.02 0.74
CA GLU A 115 -20.20 1.99 0.67
C GLU A 115 -20.57 2.33 -0.77
N ALA A 116 -19.59 2.47 -1.68
CA ALA A 116 -19.84 2.88 -3.05
C ALA A 116 -20.10 1.69 -3.99
N TYR A 117 -19.53 0.52 -3.71
CA TYR A 117 -19.55 -0.63 -4.63
C TYR A 117 -20.12 -1.91 -4.02
N GLY A 118 -20.42 -1.94 -2.72
CA GLY A 118 -20.92 -3.13 -2.03
C GLY A 118 -19.88 -4.26 -1.90
N ARG A 119 -18.61 -3.97 -2.15
CA ARG A 119 -17.52 -4.95 -2.09
C ARG A 119 -17.02 -5.11 -0.65
N ASP A 120 -16.97 -6.34 -0.16
CA ASP A 120 -16.48 -6.62 1.21
C ASP A 120 -14.97 -6.90 1.23
N SER A 121 -14.17 -5.87 1.46
CA SER A 121 -12.70 -5.92 1.50
C SER A 121 -12.03 -6.23 0.14
N ILE A 122 -10.76 -6.63 0.18
CA ILE A 122 -9.92 -6.84 -1.00
C ILE A 122 -10.40 -8.00 -1.86
N ASP A 123 -10.92 -9.07 -1.27
CA ASP A 123 -11.30 -10.34 -1.92
C ASP A 123 -12.81 -10.54 -2.09
N ASP A 124 -13.61 -9.51 -1.78
CA ASP A 124 -15.08 -9.58 -1.71
C ASP A 124 -15.64 -10.59 -0.69
N GLU A 125 -14.80 -11.10 0.20
CA GLU A 125 -15.13 -12.11 1.21
C GLU A 125 -14.72 -11.67 2.62
N GLY A 126 -14.45 -10.38 2.82
CA GLY A 126 -14.11 -9.80 4.12
C GLY A 126 -12.67 -10.05 4.57
N MET A 127 -11.71 -10.15 3.63
CA MET A 127 -10.28 -10.28 3.92
C MET A 127 -9.82 -9.32 5.02
N PRO A 128 -9.14 -9.82 6.09
CA PRO A 128 -8.51 -8.94 7.07
C PRO A 128 -7.45 -8.03 6.44
N LEU A 129 -7.47 -6.76 6.82
CA LEU A 129 -6.56 -5.75 6.32
C LEU A 129 -5.34 -5.64 7.22
N LEU A 130 -4.21 -6.12 6.73
CA LEU A 130 -2.94 -6.13 7.45
C LEU A 130 -2.02 -5.04 6.91
N ALA A 131 -1.33 -4.34 7.81
CA ALA A 131 -0.28 -3.40 7.46
C ALA A 131 0.93 -3.53 8.39
N THR A 132 2.12 -3.26 7.86
CA THR A 132 3.36 -3.11 8.62
C THR A 132 3.98 -1.74 8.37
N VAL A 133 4.20 -0.97 9.43
CA VAL A 133 4.91 0.32 9.38
C VAL A 133 6.36 0.19 9.88
N HIS A 134 7.15 1.25 9.71
CA HIS A 134 8.56 1.30 10.09
C HIS A 134 9.38 0.17 9.46
N TYR A 135 9.10 -0.12 8.18
CA TYR A 135 9.82 -1.14 7.42
C TYR A 135 11.19 -0.63 6.99
N GLY A 136 12.24 -1.36 7.37
CA GLY A 136 13.62 -1.01 7.06
C GLY A 136 14.07 0.33 7.66
N ASN A 137 15.24 0.80 7.21
CA ASN A 137 15.82 2.08 7.65
C ASN A 137 15.88 3.07 6.48
N GLN A 138 15.15 4.19 6.62
CA GLN A 138 14.98 5.19 5.55
C GLN A 138 14.53 4.56 4.23
N TYR A 139 13.57 3.64 4.32
CA TYR A 139 13.03 2.96 3.15
C TYR A 139 12.10 3.93 2.41
N ASN A 140 12.46 4.27 1.17
CA ASN A 140 11.74 5.21 0.34
C ASN A 140 10.68 4.50 -0.52
N ASN A 141 9.80 3.71 0.10
CA ASN A 141 8.67 3.13 -0.63
C ASN A 141 7.51 2.68 0.28
N ALA A 142 6.38 2.41 -0.36
CA ALA A 142 5.31 1.58 0.16
C ALA A 142 4.95 0.51 -0.87
N PHE A 143 4.35 -0.58 -0.41
CA PHE A 143 3.86 -1.63 -1.31
C PHE A 143 2.76 -2.50 -0.70
N TRP A 144 1.84 -2.94 -1.56
CA TRP A 144 1.08 -4.18 -1.34
C TRP A 144 1.97 -5.39 -1.66
N ASN A 145 1.90 -6.46 -0.86
CA ASN A 145 2.67 -7.69 -1.10
C ASN A 145 1.82 -8.95 -1.36
N GLY A 146 0.52 -8.80 -1.60
CA GLY A 146 -0.44 -9.90 -1.84
C GLY A 146 -1.16 -10.38 -0.60
N GLN A 147 -0.67 -9.98 0.56
CA GLN A 147 -1.20 -10.37 1.86
C GLN A 147 -1.36 -9.18 2.80
N GLN A 148 -0.48 -8.18 2.70
CA GLN A 148 -0.47 -7.01 3.56
C GLN A 148 0.16 -5.80 2.88
N MET A 149 -0.14 -4.64 3.45
CA MET A 149 0.53 -3.38 3.19
C MET A 149 1.85 -3.26 3.95
N VAL A 150 2.86 -2.65 3.33
CA VAL A 150 4.16 -2.36 3.98
C VAL A 150 4.55 -0.92 3.69
N PHE A 151 4.94 -0.19 4.73
CA PHE A 151 5.27 1.23 4.65
C PHE A 151 6.67 1.53 5.20
N GLY A 152 7.47 2.23 4.40
CA GLY A 152 8.70 2.86 4.85
C GLY A 152 8.47 4.23 5.49
N ASP A 153 9.45 4.64 6.30
CA ASP A 153 9.44 5.95 6.98
C ASP A 153 9.93 7.09 6.10
N GLY A 154 10.44 6.79 4.89
CA GLY A 154 11.13 7.78 4.06
C GLY A 154 12.50 8.16 4.62
N ASP A 155 13.27 8.92 3.85
CA ASP A 155 14.60 9.39 4.24
C ASP A 155 14.58 10.70 5.05
N GLY A 156 13.44 11.39 5.08
CA GLY A 156 13.29 12.70 5.72
C GLY A 156 13.93 13.86 4.93
N GLU A 157 14.51 13.57 3.77
CA GLU A 157 15.17 14.54 2.90
C GLU A 157 14.33 14.77 1.64
N LEU A 158 14.02 13.70 0.91
CA LEU A 158 13.16 13.72 -0.27
C LEU A 158 11.74 13.27 0.05
N PHE A 159 11.61 12.21 0.85
CA PHE A 159 10.33 11.60 1.17
C PHE A 159 10.04 11.63 2.67
N ASN A 160 8.81 12.03 3.00
CA ASN A 160 8.19 11.79 4.30
C ASN A 160 7.80 10.30 4.43
N ARG A 161 7.27 9.93 5.61
CA ARG A 161 6.67 8.60 5.83
C ARG A 161 5.59 8.28 4.80
N PHE A 162 5.56 7.05 4.30
CA PHE A 162 4.64 6.67 3.23
C PHE A 162 3.19 6.44 3.69
N THR A 163 2.92 6.56 4.99
CA THR A 163 1.56 6.56 5.56
C THR A 163 0.87 7.94 5.48
N ILE A 164 1.63 9.02 5.18
CA ILE A 164 1.11 10.40 5.28
C ILE A 164 0.02 10.72 4.26
N ALA A 165 0.06 10.06 3.09
CA ALA A 165 -0.86 10.28 1.97
C ALA A 165 -1.87 9.14 1.89
N ILE A 166 -3.13 9.42 2.22
CA ILE A 166 -4.18 8.40 2.28
C ILE A 166 -4.50 7.78 0.90
N ASP A 167 -4.33 8.57 -0.15
CA ASP A 167 -4.44 8.15 -1.55
C ASP A 167 -3.36 7.15 -1.94
N VAL A 168 -2.15 7.24 -1.38
CA VAL A 168 -1.10 6.21 -1.57
C VAL A 168 -1.52 4.89 -0.91
N ILE A 169 -2.11 4.93 0.29
CA ILE A 169 -2.64 3.73 0.96
C ILE A 169 -3.78 3.11 0.13
N GLY A 170 -4.69 3.95 -0.38
CA GLY A 170 -5.79 3.50 -1.24
C GLY A 170 -5.31 2.93 -2.58
N HIS A 171 -4.29 3.55 -3.20
CA HIS A 171 -3.65 3.06 -4.43
C HIS A 171 -3.12 1.64 -4.23
N GLU A 172 -2.32 1.43 -3.19
CA GLU A 172 -1.68 0.14 -2.96
C GLU A 172 -2.67 -0.99 -2.65
N LEU A 173 -3.68 -0.71 -1.82
CA LEU A 173 -4.75 -1.68 -1.54
C LEU A 173 -5.61 -1.99 -2.77
N THR A 174 -5.74 -1.04 -3.70
CA THR A 174 -6.46 -1.25 -4.95
C THR A 174 -5.75 -2.26 -5.85
N HIS A 175 -4.42 -2.37 -5.81
CA HIS A 175 -3.74 -3.45 -6.51
C HIS A 175 -4.23 -4.82 -6.06
N GLY A 176 -4.47 -5.02 -4.76
CA GLY A 176 -5.07 -6.26 -4.25
C GLY A 176 -6.47 -6.54 -4.84
N VAL A 177 -7.30 -5.51 -5.00
CA VAL A 177 -8.63 -5.63 -5.64
C VAL A 177 -8.50 -6.01 -7.11
N VAL A 178 -7.61 -5.33 -7.85
CA VAL A 178 -7.35 -5.62 -9.27
C VAL A 178 -6.78 -7.04 -9.46
N GLU A 179 -5.95 -7.50 -8.54
CA GLU A 179 -5.40 -8.86 -8.52
C GLU A 179 -6.47 -9.94 -8.31
N ASP A 180 -7.45 -9.69 -7.43
CA ASP A 180 -8.51 -10.65 -7.15
C ASP A 180 -9.52 -10.78 -8.31
N GLU A 181 -9.83 -9.67 -8.99
CA GLU A 181 -10.73 -9.66 -10.16
C GLU A 181 -10.05 -10.15 -11.45
N GLY A 182 -8.76 -9.85 -11.62
CA GLY A 182 -7.95 -10.23 -12.79
C GLY A 182 -8.27 -9.43 -14.08
N PRO A 183 -7.70 -9.83 -15.23
CA PRO A 183 -6.31 -10.18 -15.46
C PRO A 183 -5.53 -8.96 -16.00
N LEU A 184 -5.45 -7.86 -15.24
CA LEU A 184 -4.56 -6.75 -15.59
C LEU A 184 -3.12 -7.05 -15.18
N TYR A 185 -2.46 -7.87 -16.01
CA TYR A 185 -1.06 -8.21 -15.83
C TYR A 185 -0.18 -6.96 -15.84
N TYR A 186 0.84 -6.94 -14.99
CA TYR A 186 1.72 -5.79 -14.80
C TYR A 186 2.77 -5.64 -15.92
N VAL A 187 2.31 -5.46 -17.15
CA VAL A 187 3.14 -5.40 -18.36
C VAL A 187 2.50 -4.49 -19.40
N THR A 188 3.28 -3.65 -20.07
CA THR A 188 2.80 -2.79 -21.18
C THR A 188 1.52 -2.01 -20.83
N GLN A 189 0.49 -2.04 -21.68
CA GLN A 189 -0.76 -1.32 -21.49
C GLN A 189 -1.60 -1.88 -20.33
N SER A 190 -1.56 -3.20 -20.09
CA SER A 190 -2.31 -3.78 -18.96
C SER A 190 -1.72 -3.36 -17.61
N GLY A 191 -0.39 -3.19 -17.54
CA GLY A 191 0.27 -2.62 -16.36
C GLY A 191 -0.07 -1.15 -16.16
N ALA A 192 -0.08 -0.36 -17.24
CA ALA A 192 -0.49 1.04 -17.18
C ALA A 192 -1.95 1.21 -16.74
N LEU A 193 -2.86 0.33 -17.17
CA LEU A 193 -4.25 0.32 -16.71
C LEU A 193 -4.36 -0.10 -15.23
N ASN A 194 -3.56 -1.06 -14.78
CA ASN A 194 -3.52 -1.48 -13.38
C ASN A 194 -3.14 -0.28 -12.47
N GLU A 195 -2.06 0.41 -12.79
CA GLU A 195 -1.63 1.64 -12.10
C GLU A 195 -2.69 2.74 -12.17
N SER A 196 -3.28 2.98 -13.35
CA SER A 196 -4.31 4.00 -13.50
C SER A 196 -5.55 3.71 -12.66
N LEU A 197 -5.94 2.44 -12.50
CA LEU A 197 -7.04 2.07 -11.60
C LEU A 197 -6.67 2.33 -10.15
N ALA A 198 -5.44 1.97 -9.75
CA ALA A 198 -4.93 2.25 -8.41
C ALA A 198 -4.96 3.76 -8.09
N ASP A 199 -4.52 4.62 -9.02
CA ASP A 199 -4.61 6.08 -8.86
C ASP A 199 -6.05 6.61 -8.79
N VAL A 200 -6.95 6.08 -9.63
CA VAL A 200 -8.37 6.46 -9.62
C VAL A 200 -8.99 6.13 -8.26
N PHE A 201 -8.85 4.90 -7.78
CA PHE A 201 -9.44 4.51 -6.50
C PHE A 201 -8.75 5.19 -5.32
N GLY A 202 -7.43 5.34 -5.32
CA GLY A 202 -6.71 6.13 -4.31
C GLY A 202 -7.22 7.57 -4.21
N SER A 203 -7.41 8.23 -5.35
CA SER A 203 -8.01 9.57 -5.41
C SER A 203 -9.45 9.60 -4.89
N LEU A 204 -10.25 8.57 -5.19
CA LEU A 204 -11.61 8.44 -4.67
C LEU A 204 -11.65 8.20 -3.15
N VAL A 205 -10.69 7.43 -2.59
CA VAL A 205 -10.55 7.24 -1.14
C VAL A 205 -10.30 8.59 -0.47
N LYS A 206 -9.35 9.37 -0.97
CA LYS A 206 -9.04 10.71 -0.45
C LYS A 206 -10.25 11.64 -0.54
N LYS A 207 -10.88 11.69 -1.72
CA LYS A 207 -12.09 12.50 -1.97
C LYS A 207 -13.24 12.13 -1.01
N GLN A 208 -13.51 10.84 -0.80
CA GLN A 208 -14.55 10.38 0.12
C GLN A 208 -14.20 10.72 1.57
N THR A 209 -12.96 10.48 1.98
CA THR A 209 -12.48 10.78 3.34
C THR A 209 -12.59 12.27 3.68
N LEU A 210 -12.34 13.14 2.70
CA LEU A 210 -12.44 14.59 2.85
C LEU A 210 -13.85 15.14 2.57
N ASN A 211 -14.81 14.28 2.24
CA ASN A 211 -16.18 14.64 1.83
C ASN A 211 -16.20 15.70 0.72
N GLN A 212 -15.33 15.54 -0.28
CA GLN A 212 -15.16 16.48 -1.39
C GLN A 212 -16.02 16.10 -2.60
N LYS A 213 -16.51 17.12 -3.29
CA LYS A 213 -17.01 17.00 -4.67
C LYS A 213 -15.84 16.94 -5.66
N ALA A 214 -16.13 16.53 -6.90
CA ALA A 214 -15.11 16.37 -7.93
C ALA A 214 -14.38 17.68 -8.28
N ASP A 215 -15.07 18.81 -8.23
CA ASP A 215 -14.54 20.17 -8.47
C ASP A 215 -13.73 20.72 -7.28
N GLN A 216 -13.69 20.00 -6.16
CA GLN A 216 -12.96 20.38 -4.94
C GLN A 216 -11.74 19.49 -4.66
N ALA A 217 -11.69 18.30 -5.28
CA ALA A 217 -10.56 17.38 -5.14
C ALA A 217 -9.32 17.93 -5.87
N ASP A 218 -8.15 17.72 -5.28
CA ASP A 218 -6.87 18.16 -5.87
C ASP A 218 -6.43 17.33 -7.07
N TRP A 219 -6.86 16.06 -7.16
CA TRP A 219 -6.45 15.09 -8.17
C TRP A 219 -4.93 14.85 -8.22
N LEU A 220 -4.24 15.07 -7.10
CA LEU A 220 -2.83 14.79 -6.93
C LEU A 220 -2.65 13.45 -6.22
N VAL A 221 -1.72 12.64 -6.72
CA VAL A 221 -1.26 11.42 -6.06
C VAL A 221 -0.03 11.75 -5.20
N GLY A 222 -0.04 11.33 -3.93
CA GLY A 222 1.07 11.51 -3.00
C GLY A 222 1.24 12.94 -2.50
N GLN A 223 0.18 13.75 -2.42
CA GLN A 223 0.30 15.11 -1.89
C GLN A 223 0.83 15.08 -0.45
N GLY A 224 1.95 15.79 -0.22
CA GLY A 224 2.64 15.82 1.07
C GLY A 224 3.61 14.66 1.30
N LEU A 225 3.74 13.72 0.37
CA LEU A 225 4.76 12.66 0.43
C LEU A 225 6.16 13.23 0.25
N PHE A 226 6.34 14.16 -0.69
CA PHE A 226 7.59 14.91 -0.79
C PHE A 226 7.77 15.84 0.41
N THR A 227 9.01 15.99 0.89
CA THR A 227 9.32 16.97 1.95
C THR A 227 9.28 18.39 1.39
N ALA A 228 9.34 19.38 2.29
CA ALA A 228 9.45 20.79 1.91
C ALA A 228 10.77 21.15 1.18
N ASN A 229 11.75 20.23 1.14
CA ASN A 229 13.01 20.43 0.43
C ASN A 229 12.87 20.20 -1.08
N VAL A 230 11.79 19.54 -1.51
CA VAL A 230 11.48 19.27 -2.92
C VAL A 230 10.38 20.24 -3.34
N ASN A 231 10.76 21.28 -4.08
CA ASN A 231 9.84 22.29 -4.66
C ASN A 231 9.74 22.14 -6.18
#